data_AF-A0A0P7WFX6-F1
#
_entry.id   AF-A0A0P7WFX6-F1
#
_cell.length_a   1.000
_cell.length_b   1.000
_cell.length_c   1.000
_cell.angle_alpha   90.00
_cell.angle_beta   90.00
_cell.angle_gamma   90.00
#
_symmetry.space_group_name_H-M   'P 1'
#
loop_
_entity.id
_entity.type
_entity.pdbx_description
1 polymer ?
#
loop_
_entity_poly.entity_id
_entity_poly.type
_entity_poly.pdbx_seq_one_letter_code
_entity_poly.pdbx_strand_id
1 'polypeptide(L)'
;MIGRRAILAGLGGIALAGRPLRKSDVGTAKNYLGEAEIRELNLIVETFLNTAELRATRRQTMRLAEWEGVLDNFLTSNELPKLQGAGSISAEAAKRIAHDRYDAFDTKRKEVARQASAEVDDLEELKRIADSAKAGNKGRGDA
;
A
#
# COMPACT_ATOMS: atom_id res chain seq x y z
N MET A 1 19.63 -15.99 18.88
CA MET A 1 20.15 -16.29 17.53
C MET A 1 19.35 -15.46 16.56
N ILE A 2 19.91 -14.32 16.16
CA ILE A 2 19.24 -13.30 15.34
C ILE A 2 19.30 -13.73 13.88
N GLY A 3 18.14 -13.68 13.22
CA GLY A 3 17.97 -13.19 11.85
C GLY A 3 18.66 -13.96 10.74
N ARG A 4 17.83 -14.54 9.85
CA ARG A 4 18.05 -14.47 8.41
C ARG A 4 16.78 -14.81 7.63
N ARG A 5 16.26 -13.78 6.95
CA ARG A 5 15.68 -13.78 5.59
C ARG A 5 14.23 -14.28 5.41
N ALA A 6 13.35 -13.31 5.17
CA ALA A 6 12.62 -13.28 3.90
C ALA A 6 12.30 -11.82 3.55
N ILE A 7 13.21 -11.20 2.80
CA ILE A 7 12.93 -10.01 2.00
C ILE A 7 12.11 -10.51 0.82
N LEU A 8 10.80 -10.26 0.83
CA LEU A 8 9.94 -10.42 -0.34
C LEU A 8 9.63 -9.01 -0.85
N ALA A 9 10.35 -8.70 -1.92
CA ALA A 9 10.30 -7.46 -2.66
C ALA A 9 8.99 -7.34 -3.46
N GLY A 10 8.56 -6.08 -3.63
CA GLY A 10 7.78 -5.63 -4.78
C GLY A 10 6.27 -5.62 -4.62
N LEU A 11 5.71 -4.43 -4.33
CA LEU A 11 4.31 -4.03 -4.58
C LEU A 11 3.22 -4.75 -3.74
N GLY A 12 3.41 -4.87 -2.42
CA GLY A 12 2.39 -5.43 -1.52
C GLY A 12 1.98 -4.57 -0.31
N GLY A 13 2.57 -3.39 -0.14
CA GLY A 13 2.52 -2.67 1.14
C GLY A 13 1.57 -1.50 1.18
N ILE A 14 0.25 -1.71 1.07
CA ILE A 14 -0.72 -0.73 1.61
C ILE A 14 -1.84 -1.45 2.35
N ALA A 15 -1.46 -2.15 3.41
CA ALA A 15 -2.43 -2.60 4.41
C ALA A 15 -2.77 -1.41 5.31
N LEU A 16 -3.97 -0.83 5.13
CA LEU A 16 -4.50 0.09 6.12
C LEU A 16 -4.67 -0.69 7.43
N ALA A 17 -3.89 -0.35 8.46
CA ALA A 17 -3.94 -0.97 9.79
C ALA A 17 -3.88 -2.51 9.81
N GLY A 18 -3.08 -3.13 8.94
CA GLY A 18 -2.87 -4.59 8.93
C GLY A 18 -4.03 -5.42 8.34
N ARG A 19 -4.99 -4.77 7.68
CA ARG A 19 -6.12 -5.45 7.02
C ARG A 19 -5.93 -5.57 5.51
N PRO A 20 -6.43 -6.64 4.86
CA PRO A 20 -6.47 -6.73 3.40
C PRO A 20 -7.20 -5.54 2.76
N LEU A 21 -6.60 -4.99 1.70
CA LEU A 21 -7.11 -3.89 0.90
C LEU A 21 -8.46 -4.26 0.27
N ARG A 22 -9.49 -3.42 0.47
CA ARG A 22 -10.85 -3.65 -0.05
C ARG A 22 -11.16 -2.74 -1.24
N LYS A 23 -12.13 -3.14 -2.06
CA LYS A 23 -12.62 -2.34 -3.19
C LYS A 23 -13.18 -0.96 -2.78
N SER A 24 -13.65 -0.82 -1.53
CA SER A 24 -14.05 0.49 -0.98
C SER A 24 -12.89 1.44 -0.74
N ASP A 25 -11.68 0.90 -0.53
CA ASP A 25 -10.54 1.65 -0.05
C ASP A 25 -9.78 2.33 -1.20
N VAL A 26 -9.99 1.84 -2.42
CA VAL A 26 -9.37 2.35 -3.66
C VAL A 26 -9.99 3.64 -4.19
N GLY A 27 -11.10 4.10 -3.62
CA GLY A 27 -11.66 5.42 -3.95
C GLY A 27 -10.91 6.60 -3.32
N THR A 28 -10.03 6.34 -2.35
CA THR A 28 -9.36 7.38 -1.56
C THR A 28 -7.87 7.39 -1.86
N ALA A 29 -7.37 8.51 -2.43
CA ALA A 29 -5.98 8.64 -2.87
C ALA A 29 -4.94 8.40 -1.76
N LYS A 30 -5.26 8.72 -0.50
CA LYS A 30 -4.37 8.51 0.66
C LYS A 30 -4.02 7.03 0.89
N ASN A 31 -4.87 6.10 0.44
CA ASN A 31 -4.66 4.66 0.58
C ASN A 31 -3.74 4.08 -0.51
N TYR A 32 -3.15 4.92 -1.36
CA TYR A 32 -2.19 4.53 -2.38
C TYR A 32 -0.76 5.00 -2.12
N LEU A 33 -0.56 5.84 -1.09
CA LEU A 33 0.75 6.33 -0.74
C LEU A 33 1.47 5.26 0.08
N GLY A 34 2.66 4.87 -0.38
CA GLY A 34 3.60 4.07 0.40
C GLY A 34 4.12 4.85 1.61
N GLU A 35 4.81 4.17 2.51
CA GLU A 35 5.29 4.77 3.77
C GLU A 35 6.19 6.00 3.54
N ALA A 36 7.01 6.00 2.48
CA ALA A 36 7.84 7.14 2.10
C ALA A 36 7.00 8.33 1.62
N GLU A 37 6.01 8.08 0.78
CA GLU A 37 5.12 9.12 0.22
C GLU A 37 4.19 9.70 1.30
N ILE A 38 3.74 8.89 2.26
CA ILE A 38 2.99 9.36 3.43
C ILE A 38 3.86 10.28 4.29
N ARG A 39 5.13 9.91 4.53
CA ARG A 39 6.07 10.76 5.28
C ARG A 39 6.29 12.09 4.59
N GLU A 40 6.50 12.06 3.28
CA GLU A 40 6.66 13.27 2.48
C GLU A 40 5.41 14.15 2.53
N LEU A 41 4.22 13.58 2.35
CA LEU A 41 2.96 14.31 2.47
C LEU A 41 2.80 14.96 3.85
N ASN A 42 3.10 14.22 4.92
CA ASN A 42 3.03 14.76 6.28
C ASN A 42 3.99 15.92 6.48
N LEU A 43 5.24 15.81 6.00
CA LEU A 43 6.23 16.87 6.10
C LEU A 43 5.76 18.15 5.37
N ILE A 44 5.19 18.01 4.18
CA ILE A 44 4.64 19.12 3.40
C ILE A 44 3.50 19.79 4.16
N VAL A 45 2.55 18.99 4.68
CA VAL A 45 1.38 19.50 5.43
C VAL A 45 1.81 20.21 6.71
N GLU A 46 2.69 19.61 7.50
CA GLU A 46 3.19 20.20 8.74
C GLU A 46 3.93 21.53 8.46
N THR A 47 4.79 21.56 7.45
CA THR A 47 5.55 22.77 7.09
C THR A 47 4.61 23.89 6.64
N PHE A 48 3.58 23.56 5.86
CA PHE A 48 2.57 24.54 5.44
C PHE A 48 1.77 25.08 6.63
N LEU A 49 1.33 24.22 7.56
CA LEU A 49 0.61 24.64 8.76
C LEU A 49 1.48 25.48 9.70
N ASN A 50 2.75 25.14 9.87
CA ASN A 50 3.70 25.94 10.64
C ASN A 50 3.90 27.33 10.01
N THR A 51 3.96 27.41 8.68
CA THR A 51 4.00 28.68 7.97
C THR A 51 2.75 29.50 8.24
N ALA A 52 1.60 28.84 8.32
CA ALA A 52 0.34 29.51 8.62
C ALA A 52 0.29 30.04 10.05
N GLU A 53 0.74 29.24 11.01
CA GLU A 53 0.86 29.61 12.42
C GLU A 53 1.81 30.80 12.62
N LEU A 54 2.96 30.81 11.95
CA LEU A 54 3.90 31.94 12.01
C LEU A 54 3.29 33.25 11.51
N ARG A 55 2.45 33.20 10.47
CA ARG A 55 1.73 34.39 9.97
C ARG A 55 0.65 34.84 10.96
N ALA A 56 -0.10 33.88 11.51
CA ALA A 56 -1.16 34.16 12.49
C ALA A 56 -0.60 34.81 13.77
N THR A 57 0.51 34.29 14.31
CA THR A 57 1.18 34.83 15.50
C THR A 57 1.73 36.24 15.27
N ARG A 58 2.14 36.57 14.05
CA ARG A 58 2.56 37.93 13.64
C ARG A 58 1.39 38.87 13.32
N ARG A 59 0.16 38.46 13.62
CA ARG A 59 -1.10 39.21 13.35
C ARG A 59 -1.26 39.59 11.87
N GLN A 60 -0.70 38.80 10.97
CA GLN A 60 -0.93 38.95 9.54
C GLN A 60 -2.25 38.26 9.20
N THR A 61 -3.36 38.97 9.44
CA THR A 61 -4.70 38.44 9.13
C THR A 61 -4.86 38.33 7.62
N MET A 62 -5.02 37.11 7.14
CA MET A 62 -5.28 36.78 5.74
C MET A 62 -6.66 36.15 5.60
N ARG A 63 -7.35 36.45 4.51
CA ARG A 63 -8.61 35.81 4.10
C ARG A 63 -8.33 34.43 3.50
N LEU A 64 -9.27 33.50 3.61
CA LEU A 64 -9.17 32.16 3.00
C LEU A 64 -8.82 32.19 1.51
N ALA A 65 -9.35 33.17 0.76
CA ALA A 65 -9.04 33.34 -0.66
C ALA A 65 -7.57 33.68 -0.94
N GLU A 66 -6.87 34.32 0.00
CA GLU A 66 -5.46 34.70 -0.17
C GLU A 66 -4.52 33.53 0.12
N TRP A 67 -5.00 32.47 0.79
CA TRP A 67 -4.22 31.26 1.07
C TRP A 67 -3.91 30.45 -0.19
N GLU A 68 -4.72 30.57 -1.24
CA GLU A 68 -4.45 29.90 -2.51
C GLU A 68 -3.09 30.31 -3.07
N GLY A 69 -2.82 31.62 -3.13
CA GLY A 69 -1.53 32.14 -3.57
C GLY A 69 -0.36 31.77 -2.65
N VAL A 70 -0.60 31.62 -1.34
CA VAL A 70 0.42 31.19 -0.39
C VAL A 70 0.76 29.71 -0.60
N LEU A 71 -0.25 28.87 -0.81
CA LEU A 71 -0.07 27.45 -1.10
C LEU A 71 0.65 27.26 -2.43
N ASP A 72 0.26 27.99 -3.48
CA ASP A 72 0.92 27.93 -4.79
C ASP A 72 2.39 28.31 -4.72
N ASN A 73 2.70 29.40 -4.00
CA ASN A 73 4.06 29.85 -3.80
C ASN A 73 4.86 28.84 -2.98
N PHE A 74 4.27 28.28 -1.93
CA PHE A 74 4.89 27.24 -1.11
C PHE A 74 5.22 25.99 -1.93
N LEU A 75 4.30 25.51 -2.78
CA LEU A 75 4.55 24.37 -3.65
C LEU A 75 5.71 24.69 -4.62
N THR A 76 5.62 25.83 -5.30
CA THR A 76 6.63 26.23 -6.30
C THR A 76 8.01 26.45 -5.68
N SER A 77 8.08 27.06 -4.49
CA SER A 77 9.36 27.34 -3.81
C SER A 77 10.05 26.09 -3.29
N ASN A 78 9.29 25.02 -3.04
CA ASN A 78 9.82 23.73 -2.60
C ASN A 78 9.95 22.73 -3.75
N GLU A 79 9.92 23.21 -5.00
CA GLU A 79 10.02 22.38 -6.22
C GLU A 79 8.94 21.29 -6.31
N LEU A 80 7.82 21.48 -5.60
CA LEU A 80 6.69 20.56 -5.60
C LEU A 80 5.79 20.84 -6.81
N PRO A 81 5.31 19.79 -7.49
CA PRO A 81 4.42 19.96 -8.64
C PRO A 81 3.08 20.57 -8.21
N LYS A 82 2.70 21.67 -8.85
CA LYS A 82 1.37 22.27 -8.74
C LYS A 82 0.42 21.66 -9.77
N LEU A 83 -0.84 21.40 -9.39
CA LEU A 83 -1.87 21.07 -10.36
C LEU A 83 -2.14 22.27 -11.29
N GLN A 84 -2.01 22.08 -12.60
CA GLN A 84 -2.28 23.11 -13.61
C GLN A 84 -3.78 23.27 -13.94
N GLY A 85 -4.67 22.61 -13.19
CA GLY A 85 -6.13 22.67 -13.38
C GLY A 85 -6.83 21.47 -12.73
N ALA A 86 -8.12 21.31 -12.98
CA ALA A 86 -8.92 20.20 -12.44
C ALA A 86 -8.59 18.82 -13.05
N GLY A 87 -7.68 18.76 -14.02
CA GLY A 87 -7.39 17.58 -14.83
C GLY A 87 -8.47 17.32 -15.89
N SER A 88 -8.29 16.27 -16.68
CA SER A 88 -9.22 15.85 -17.76
C SER A 88 -10.10 14.66 -17.39
N ILE A 89 -9.88 14.06 -16.22
CA ILE A 89 -10.56 12.84 -15.78
C ILE A 89 -11.61 13.21 -14.74
N SER A 90 -12.87 12.87 -15.01
CA SER A 90 -13.95 13.07 -14.04
C SER A 90 -13.77 12.16 -12.81
N ALA A 91 -14.33 12.56 -11.67
CA ALA A 91 -14.29 11.76 -10.46
C ALA A 91 -14.83 10.34 -10.66
N GLU A 92 -15.91 10.18 -11.43
CA GLU A 92 -16.48 8.88 -11.75
C GLU A 92 -15.57 8.04 -12.65
N ALA A 93 -14.90 8.66 -13.64
CA ALA A 93 -13.92 7.98 -14.46
C ALA A 93 -12.70 7.53 -13.63
N ALA A 94 -12.22 8.37 -12.71
CA ALA A 94 -11.13 8.04 -11.80
C ALA A 94 -11.49 6.87 -10.88
N LYS A 95 -12.71 6.86 -10.31
CA LYS A 95 -13.22 5.74 -9.49
C LYS A 95 -13.28 4.44 -10.28
N ARG A 96 -13.79 4.49 -11.52
CA ARG A 96 -13.85 3.30 -12.39
C ARG A 96 -12.45 2.74 -12.65
N ILE A 97 -11.50 3.59 -13.04
CA ILE A 97 -10.10 3.18 -13.26
C ILE A 97 -9.51 2.55 -11.99
N ALA A 98 -9.78 3.13 -10.82
CA ALA A 98 -9.31 2.59 -9.54
C ALA A 98 -9.92 1.20 -9.23
N HIS A 99 -11.22 1.02 -9.49
CA HIS A 99 -11.89 -0.28 -9.36
C HIS A 99 -11.33 -1.32 -10.33
N ASP A 100 -11.11 -0.97 -11.59
CA ASP A 100 -10.57 -1.90 -12.60
C ASP A 100 -9.16 -2.37 -12.21
N ARG A 101 -8.32 -1.44 -11.72
CA ARG A 101 -6.99 -1.76 -11.18
C ARG A 101 -7.07 -2.66 -9.94
N TYR A 102 -8.03 -2.41 -9.05
CA TYR A 102 -8.25 -3.27 -7.89
C TYR A 102 -8.66 -4.69 -8.30
N ASP A 103 -9.55 -4.84 -9.28
CA ASP A 103 -10.02 -6.16 -9.73
C ASP A 103 -8.87 -6.98 -10.33
N ALA A 104 -7.97 -6.34 -11.09
CA ALA A 104 -6.75 -6.97 -11.58
C ALA A 104 -5.80 -7.39 -10.44
N PHE A 105 -5.60 -6.50 -9.44
CA PHE A 105 -4.82 -6.80 -8.25
C PHE A 105 -5.41 -7.97 -7.45
N ASP A 106 -6.72 -7.97 -7.19
CA ASP A 106 -7.39 -9.01 -6.40
C ASP A 106 -7.35 -10.37 -7.10
N THR A 107 -7.46 -10.39 -8.44
CA THR A 107 -7.29 -11.59 -9.25
C THR A 107 -5.88 -12.16 -9.06
N LYS A 108 -4.85 -11.33 -9.18
CA LYS A 108 -3.45 -11.75 -8.98
C LYS A 108 -3.20 -12.23 -7.55
N ARG A 109 -3.75 -11.54 -6.55
CA ARG A 109 -3.65 -11.91 -5.13
C ARG A 109 -4.29 -13.28 -4.85
N LYS A 110 -5.47 -13.54 -5.41
CA LYS A 110 -6.17 -14.82 -5.30
C LYS A 110 -5.41 -15.96 -5.97
N GLU A 111 -4.79 -15.69 -7.12
CA GLU A 111 -3.96 -16.67 -7.82
C GLU A 111 -2.75 -17.09 -6.97
N VAL A 112 -2.00 -16.11 -6.44
CA VAL A 112 -0.87 -16.38 -5.54
C VAL A 112 -1.31 -17.15 -4.30
N ALA A 113 -2.46 -16.79 -3.72
CA ALA A 113 -3.00 -17.52 -2.56
C ALA A 113 -3.38 -18.97 -2.91
N ARG A 114 -3.93 -19.22 -4.10
CA ARG A 114 -4.27 -20.57 -4.57
C ARG A 114 -3.03 -21.43 -4.81
N GLN A 115 -1.99 -20.84 -5.39
CA GLN A 115 -0.71 -21.53 -5.59
C GLN A 115 -0.06 -21.89 -4.26
N ALA A 116 -0.02 -20.94 -3.32
CA ALA A 116 0.50 -21.20 -1.98
C ALA A 116 -0.29 -22.29 -1.23
N SER A 117 -1.63 -22.35 -1.36
CA SER A 117 -2.41 -23.44 -0.75
C SER A 117 -2.13 -24.79 -1.40
N ALA A 118 -2.00 -24.84 -2.73
CA ALA A 118 -1.68 -26.08 -3.44
C ALA A 118 -0.30 -26.62 -3.05
N GLU A 119 0.71 -25.75 -2.93
CA GLU A 119 2.04 -26.13 -2.46
C GLU A 119 2.02 -26.72 -1.04
N VAL A 120 1.16 -26.19 -0.15
CA VAL A 120 0.98 -26.73 1.21
C VAL A 120 0.34 -28.12 1.17
N ASP A 121 -0.72 -28.30 0.37
CA ASP A 121 -1.40 -29.59 0.22
C ASP A 121 -0.45 -30.67 -0.36
N ASP A 122 0.34 -30.32 -1.38
CA ASP A 122 1.35 -31.21 -1.98
C ASP A 122 2.41 -31.65 -0.95
N LEU A 123 2.90 -30.72 -0.12
CA LEU A 123 3.87 -31.03 0.94
C LEU A 123 3.28 -31.98 2.01
N GLU A 124 2.01 -31.81 2.36
CA GLU A 124 1.33 -32.71 3.29
C GLU A 124 1.15 -34.12 2.71
N GLU A 125 0.84 -34.24 1.41
CA GLU A 125 0.72 -35.52 0.74
C GLU A 125 2.06 -36.26 0.69
N LEU A 126 3.14 -35.56 0.31
CA LEU A 126 4.50 -36.11 0.32
C LEU A 126 4.91 -36.60 1.72
N LYS A 127 4.52 -35.87 2.78
CA LYS A 127 4.78 -36.28 4.16
C LYS A 127 4.03 -37.57 4.52
N ARG A 128 2.75 -37.70 4.14
CA ARG A 128 1.97 -38.94 4.35
C ARG A 128 2.56 -40.13 3.61
N ILE A 129 3.01 -39.93 2.37
CA ILE A 129 3.69 -40.97 1.58
C ILE A 129 5.01 -41.37 2.27
N ALA A 130 5.81 -40.42 2.74
CA ALA A 130 7.05 -40.70 3.46
C ALA A 130 6.80 -41.50 4.76
N ASP A 131 5.76 -41.15 5.51
CA ASP A 131 5.40 -41.83 6.75
C ASP A 131 4.91 -43.28 6.51
N SER A 132 4.10 -43.50 5.46
CA SER A 132 3.67 -44.85 5.06
C SER A 132 4.80 -45.72 4.51
N ALA A 133 5.76 -45.14 3.77
CA ALA A 133 6.96 -45.84 3.30
C ALA A 133 7.88 -46.26 4.47
N LYS A 134 8.02 -45.40 5.50
CA LYS A 134 8.77 -45.74 6.73
C LYS A 134 8.09 -46.85 7.54
N ALA A 135 6.76 -46.87 7.59
CA ALA A 135 6.01 -47.93 8.26
C ALA A 135 6.20 -49.29 7.58
N GLY A 136 6.22 -49.33 6.24
CA GLY A 136 6.45 -50.55 5.47
C GLY A 136 7.87 -51.13 5.58
N ASN A 137 8.89 -50.28 5.73
CA ASN A 137 10.29 -50.73 5.86
C ASN A 137 10.59 -51.34 7.24
N LYS A 138 9.84 -50.95 8.29
CA LYS A 138 10.04 -51.47 9.66
C LYS A 138 9.56 -52.90 9.86
N GLY A 139 8.75 -53.44 8.94
CA GLY A 139 8.26 -54.82 8.97
C GLY A 139 9.05 -55.82 8.12
N ARG A 140 10.05 -55.37 7.34
CA ARG A 140 10.83 -56.21 6.40
C ARG A 140 12.28 -56.43 6.82
N GLY A 141 12.69 -55.85 7.96
CA GLY A 141 14.05 -55.98 8.53
C GLY A 141 14.20 -57.08 9.60
N ASP A 142 13.11 -57.70 10.04
CA ASP A 142 13.12 -58.86 10.95
C ASP A 142 12.61 -60.10 10.20
N ALA A 143 13.44 -60.65 9.30
CA ALA A 143 13.29 -61.98 8.71
C ALA A 143 14.66 -62.55 8.36
#